data_AF-A0A6S6T1T8-F1
#
_entry.id   AF-A0A6S6T1T8-F1
#
_cell.length_a   1.000
_cell.length_b   1.000
_cell.length_c   1.000
_cell.angle_alpha   90.00
_cell.angle_beta   90.00
_cell.angle_gamma   90.00
#
_symmetry.space_group_name_H-M   'P 1'
#
loop_
_entity.id
_entity.type
_entity.pdbx_description
1 polymer ?
#
loop_
_entity_poly.entity_id
_entity_poly.type
_entity_poly.pdbx_seq_one_letter_code
_entity_poly.pdbx_strand_id
1 'polypeptide(L)' 'MTAIESNSDILNGLLVFKGTRVPVRNLFDYLLAGENIKDFLEDFPTVSFEQIRYVLQSDM' A
#
# COMPACT_ATOMS: atom_id res chain seq x y z
N MET A 1 11.77 -10.64 -1.54
CA MET A 1 10.89 -9.77 -2.33
C MET A 1 10.36 -8.69 -1.40
N THR A 2 10.53 -7.42 -1.72
CA THR A 2 10.06 -6.30 -0.89
C THR A 2 8.65 -5.91 -1.30
N ALA A 3 7.71 -5.74 -0.37
CA ALA A 3 6.30 -5.43 -0.68
C ALA A 3 6.05 -3.93 -0.92
N ILE A 4 6.90 -3.09 -0.34
CA ILE A 4 6.85 -1.63 -0.36
C ILE A 4 8.22 -1.06 -0.69
N GLU A 5 8.28 0.17 -1.17
CA GLU A 5 9.55 0.85 -1.45
C GLU A 5 9.43 2.35 -1.19
N SER A 6 10.58 2.98 -0.91
CA SER A 6 10.75 4.43 -0.87
C SER A 6 11.94 4.77 -1.75
N ASN A 7 11.74 5.70 -2.67
CA ASN A 7 12.75 6.21 -3.58
C ASN A 7 12.52 7.71 -3.76
N SER A 8 13.57 8.53 -3.66
CA SER A 8 13.48 9.98 -3.87
C SER A 8 12.85 10.36 -5.21
N ASP A 9 13.03 9.52 -6.23
CA ASP A 9 12.49 9.73 -7.57
C ASP A 9 10.99 9.38 -7.67
N ILE A 10 10.45 8.68 -6.66
CA ILE A 10 9.05 8.27 -6.59
C ILE A 10 8.37 9.06 -5.49
N LEU A 11 7.50 9.99 -5.89
CA LEU A 11 6.71 10.82 -4.97
C LEU A 11 7.55 11.45 -3.84
N ASN A 12 8.76 11.93 -4.17
CA ASN A 12 9.70 12.54 -3.22
C ASN A 12 10.02 11.66 -2.00
N GLY A 13 10.12 10.34 -2.18
CA GLY A 13 10.47 9.41 -1.11
C GLY A 13 9.30 8.93 -0.25
N LEU A 14 8.04 9.21 -0.63
CA LEU A 14 6.89 8.61 0.04
C LEU A 14 6.95 7.08 -0.08
N LEU A 15 6.54 6.40 0.99
CA LEU A 15 6.46 4.95 1.02
C LEU A 15 5.28 4.48 0.17
N VAL A 16 5.57 3.71 -0.87
CA VAL A 16 4.58 3.20 -1.83
C VAL A 16 4.58 1.67 -1.85
N PHE A 17 3.48 1.07 -2.31
CA PHE A 17 3.47 -0.34 -2.68
C PHE A 17 4.41 -0.56 -3.86
N LYS A 18 5.31 -1.54 -3.73
CA LYS A 18 6.37 -1.79 -4.72
C LYS A 18 5.79 -2.01 -6.11
N GLY A 19 6.39 -1.36 -7.12
CA GLY A 19 5.93 -1.46 -8.50
C GLY A 19 4.66 -0.64 -8.81
N THR A 20 4.24 0.19 -7.86
CA THR A 20 3.09 1.08 -8.01
C THR A 20 3.48 2.51 -7.65
N ARG A 21 2.57 3.46 -7.85
CA ARG A 21 2.66 4.81 -7.26
C ARG A 21 1.62 5.00 -6.15
N VAL A 22 1.08 3.92 -5.60
CA VAL A 22 0.05 3.95 -4.57
C VAL A 22 0.74 4.08 -3.21
N PRO A 23 0.52 5.19 -2.47
CA PRO A 23 1.08 5.35 -1.14
C PRO A 23 0.56 4.29 -0.18
N VAL A 24 1.42 3.77 0.69
CA VAL A 24 1.02 2.83 1.75
C VAL A 24 -0.01 3.48 2.69
N ARG A 25 0.08 4.80 2.88
CA ARG A 25 -0.89 5.58 3.66
C ARG A 25 -2.34 5.40 3.18
N ASN A 26 -2.57 5.26 1.87
CA ASN A 26 -3.92 5.10 1.34
C ASN A 26 -4.64 3.87 1.92
N LEU A 27 -3.91 2.77 2.16
CA LEU A 27 -4.50 1.58 2.80
C LEU A 27 -5.03 1.93 4.19
N PHE A 28 -4.25 2.66 4.99
CA PHE A 28 -4.66 3.06 6.33
C PHE A 28 -5.80 4.07 6.32
N ASP A 29 -5.81 5.01 5.37
CA ASP A 29 -6.90 5.98 5.22
C ASP A 29 -8.24 5.26 4.92
N TYR A 30 -8.23 4.23 4.06
CA TYR A 30 -9.42 3.39 3.79
C TYR A 30 -9.89 2.67 5.06
N LEU A 31 -8.97 2.00 5.76
CA LEU A 31 -9.31 1.26 6.99
C LEU A 31 -9.82 2.17 8.10
N LEU A 32 -9.26 3.38 8.24
CA LEU A 32 -9.71 4.39 9.20
C LEU A 32 -11.07 5.00 8.84
N ALA A 33 -11.40 5.06 7.54
CA ALA A 33 -12.73 5.45 7.05
C ALA A 33 -13.78 4.35 7.25
N GLY A 34 -13.38 3.15 7.70
CA GLY A 34 -14.27 1.99 7.87
C GLY A 34 -14.49 1.19 6.59
N GLU A 35 -13.75 1.49 5.52
CA GLU A 35 -13.75 0.70 4.29
C GLU A 35 -12.93 -0.58 4.49
N ASN A 36 -13.18 -1.56 3.62
CA ASN A 36 -12.56 -2.88 3.75
C ASN A 36 -11.47 -3.12 2.68
N ILE A 37 -10.67 -4.17 2.86
CA ILE A 37 -9.55 -4.50 1.97
C ILE A 37 -10.01 -4.78 0.53
N LYS A 38 -11.22 -5.33 0.33
CA LYS A 38 -11.77 -5.60 -1.00
C LYS A 38 -12.00 -4.29 -1.76
N ASP A 39 -12.56 -3.29 -1.09
CA ASP A 39 -12.83 -1.97 -1.69
C ASP A 39 -11.51 -1.31 -2.11
N PHE A 40 -10.49 -1.35 -1.24
CA PHE A 40 -9.15 -0.86 -1.58
C PHE A 40 -8.53 -1.57 -2.80
N LEU A 41 -8.68 -2.89 -2.92
CA LEU A 41 -8.15 -3.65 -4.05
C LEU A 41 -8.91 -3.39 -5.35
N GLU A 42 -10.20 -3.06 -5.28
CA GLU A 42 -11.00 -2.65 -6.44
C GLU A 42 -10.54 -1.29 -6.98
N ASP A 43 -10.24 -0.34 -6.10
CA ASP A 43 -9.75 0.99 -6.48
C ASP A 43 -8.26 1.00 -6.88
N PHE A 44 -7.45 0.11 -6.29
CA PHE A 44 -6.02 -0.02 -6.56
C PHE A 44 -5.65 -1.43 -7.03
N PRO A 45 -6.09 -1.87 -8.23
CA PRO A 45 -5.90 -3.24 -8.71
C PRO A 45 -4.44 -3.60 -9.03
N THR A 46 -3.53 -2.62 -8.96
CA THR A 46 -2.07 -2.84 -9.09
C THR A 46 -1.41 -3.26 -7.78
N VAL A 47 -2.11 -3.10 -6.64
CA VAL A 47 -1.65 -3.60 -5.35
C VAL A 47 -2.15 -5.02 -5.17
N SER A 48 -1.26 -5.93 -4.77
CA SER A 48 -1.62 -7.31 -4.48
C SER A 48 -2.05 -7.52 -3.03
N PHE A 49 -2.90 -8.52 -2.79
CA PHE A 49 -3.29 -8.91 -1.43
C PHE A 49 -2.09 -9.31 -0.56
N GLU A 50 -1.07 -9.96 -1.13
CA GLU A 50 0.15 -10.31 -0.40
C GLU A 50 0.93 -9.06 0.06
N GLN A 51 0.92 -7.98 -0.72
CA GLN A 51 1.52 -6.71 -0.29
C GLN A 51 0.74 -6.08 0.86
N ILE A 52 -0.59 -6.10 0.82
CA ILE A 52 -1.44 -5.62 1.93
C ILE A 52 -1.16 -6.45 3.18
N ARG A 53 -1.13 -7.78 3.05
CA ARG A 53 -0.83 -8.70 4.14
C ARG A 53 0.53 -8.39 4.78
N TYR A 54 1.57 -8.17 3.96
CA TYR A 54 2.87 -7.78 4.45
C TYR A 54 2.81 -6.49 5.26
N VAL A 55 2.14 -5.45 4.75
CA VAL A 55 2.01 -4.16 5.46
C VAL A 55 1.28 -4.31 6.80
N LEU A 56 0.25 -5.16 6.88
CA LEU A 56 -0.57 -5.30 8.10
C LEU A 56 0.02 -6.25 9.16
N GLN A 57 0.92 -7.16 8.76
CA GLN A 57 1.43 -8.23 9.65
C GLN A 57 2.92 -8.09 9.98
N SER A 58 3.62 -7.13 9.35
CA SER A 58 5.04 -6.92 9.63
C SER A 58 5.20 -6.01 10.85
N ASP A 59 6.12 -6.38 11.73
CA ASP A 59 6.69 -5.49 12.74
C ASP A 59 7.65 -4.51 12.04
N MET A 60 7.09 -3.56 11.27
CA MET A 60 7.86 -2.54 10.56
C MET A 60 8.48 -1.50 11.49
#